data_AF-A0A523J2G7-F1
#
_entry.id   AF-A0A523J2G7-F1
#
_cell.length_a   1.000
_cell.length_b   1.000
_cell.length_c   1.000
_cell.angle_alpha   90.00
_cell.angle_beta   90.00
_cell.angle_gamma   90.00
#
_symmetry.space_group_name_H-M   'P 1'
#
loop_
_entity.id
_entity.type
_entity.pdbx_description
1 polymer ?
#
loop_
_entity_poly.entity_id
_entity_poly.type
_entity_poly.pdbx_seq_one_letter_code
_entity_poly.pdbx_strand_id
1 'polypeptide(L)'
;MEKNSITLGDIVLTVEEINIVISGDIICTFHLSHKGEPKNILVELYSEVSEDRLEVLCKTKLTARRFEIFSRFLYMFEQNIIRFFQQLTQGTTPFMFKDN
;
A
#
# COMPACT_ATOMS: atom_id res chain seq x y z
N MET A 1 18.31 -1.13 -1.72
CA MET A 1 16.87 -0.83 -1.79
C MET A 1 16.29 -1.18 -0.44
N GLU A 2 15.66 -0.23 0.22
CA GLU A 2 14.92 -0.51 1.46
C GLU A 2 13.92 -1.62 1.14
N LYS A 3 13.87 -2.67 1.97
CA LYS A 3 13.04 -3.85 1.70
C LYS A 3 11.55 -3.51 1.56
N ASN A 4 11.15 -2.31 1.98
CA ASN A 4 9.77 -1.88 2.13
C ASN A 4 9.30 -0.95 0.99
N SER A 5 10.01 -0.86 -0.13
CA SER A 5 9.54 -0.07 -1.28
C SER A 5 9.65 -0.78 -2.63
N ILE A 6 8.77 -0.38 -3.56
CA ILE A 6 8.78 -0.79 -4.97
C ILE A 6 8.58 0.40 -5.89
N THR A 7 9.12 0.30 -7.09
CA THR A 7 8.91 1.28 -8.16
C THR A 7 7.85 0.77 -9.13
N LEU A 8 6.83 1.59 -9.37
CA LEU A 8 5.70 1.36 -10.26
C LEU A 8 5.70 2.44 -11.35
N GLY A 9 6.52 2.24 -12.38
CA GLY A 9 6.80 3.25 -13.41
C GLY A 9 7.63 4.41 -12.84
N ASP A 10 7.04 5.60 -12.76
CA ASP A 10 7.68 6.80 -12.19
C ASP A 10 7.29 7.07 -10.73
N ILE A 11 6.42 6.23 -10.17
CA ILE A 11 5.96 6.33 -8.79
C ILE A 11 6.70 5.30 -7.94
N VAL A 12 7.08 5.69 -6.73
CA VAL A 12 7.62 4.81 -5.70
C VAL A 12 6.55 4.61 -4.64
N LEU A 13 6.23 3.36 -4.36
CA LEU A 13 5.42 2.96 -3.23
C LEU A 13 6.34 2.58 -2.08
N THR A 14 6.12 3.17 -0.91
CA THR A 14 6.88 2.88 0.31
C THR A 14 5.93 2.49 1.43
N VAL A 15 6.12 1.31 2.00
CA VAL A 15 5.37 0.77 3.14
C VAL A 15 5.92 1.34 4.44
N GLU A 16 5.04 1.94 5.24
CA GLU A 16 5.35 2.45 6.57
C GLU A 16 5.07 1.39 7.63
N GLU A 17 3.93 0.73 7.54
CA GLU A 17 3.49 -0.31 8.46
C GLU A 17 2.74 -1.38 7.67
N ILE A 18 2.99 -2.66 7.99
CA ILE A 18 2.30 -3.79 7.38
C ILE A 18 2.12 -4.91 8.41
N ASN A 19 0.89 -5.43 8.50
CA ASN A 19 0.52 -6.47 9.45
C ASN A 19 -0.38 -7.51 8.77
N ILE A 20 -0.24 -8.79 9.14
CA ILE A 20 -1.24 -9.83 8.84
C ILE A 20 -2.17 -9.92 10.05
N VAL A 21 -3.49 -9.92 9.85
CA VAL A 21 -4.47 -10.19 10.90
C VAL A 21 -4.88 -11.68 10.91
N ILE A 22 -5.61 -12.11 11.95
CA ILE A 22 -5.98 -13.52 12.16
C ILE A 22 -6.74 -14.14 10.97
N SER A 23 -7.55 -13.34 10.27
CA SER A 23 -8.25 -13.78 9.05
C SER A 23 -7.32 -14.11 7.89
N GLY A 24 -6.04 -13.71 7.96
CA GLY A 24 -5.07 -13.81 6.87
C GLY A 24 -4.98 -12.55 6.01
N ASP A 25 -5.85 -11.57 6.24
CA ASP A 25 -5.83 -10.31 5.51
C ASP A 25 -4.58 -9.49 5.84
N ILE A 26 -4.07 -8.77 4.85
CA ILE A 26 -2.91 -7.90 5.01
C ILE A 26 -3.39 -6.46 5.12
N ILE A 27 -3.09 -5.84 6.24
CA ILE A 27 -3.36 -4.42 6.49
C ILE A 27 -2.06 -3.65 6.30
N CYS A 28 -2.09 -2.59 5.50
CA CYS A 28 -0.90 -1.81 5.16
C CYS A 28 -1.18 -0.30 5.24
N THR A 29 -0.27 0.46 5.86
CA THR A 29 -0.14 1.91 5.67
C THR A 29 1.08 2.17 4.80
N PHE A 30 0.89 2.95 3.74
CA PHE A 30 1.95 3.25 2.77
C PHE A 30 1.73 4.61 2.13
N HIS A 31 2.78 5.14 1.52
CA HIS A 31 2.70 6.39 0.76
C HIS A 31 3.29 6.23 -0.64
N LEU A 32 2.88 7.13 -1.54
CA LEU A 32 3.41 7.23 -2.89
C LEU A 32 4.22 8.52 -3.05
N SER A 33 5.38 8.42 -3.70
CA SER A 33 6.20 9.57 -4.09
C SER A 33 6.67 9.42 -5.54
N HIS A 34 7.16 10.50 -6.14
CA HIS A 34 7.77 10.42 -7.48
C HIS A 34 9.22 9.92 -7.36
N LYS A 35 9.68 9.06 -8.27
CA LYS A 35 11.05 8.50 -8.23
C LYS A 35 12.15 9.56 -8.22
N GLY A 36 11.90 10.70 -8.88
CA GLY A 36 12.82 11.84 -8.93
C GLY A 36 12.73 12.77 -7.71
N GLU A 37 11.66 12.65 -6.91
CA GLU A 37 11.42 13.45 -5.71
C GLU A 37 10.92 12.54 -4.56
N PRO A 38 11.70 11.55 -4.10
CA PRO A 38 11.21 10.53 -3.18
C PRO A 38 10.83 11.07 -1.80
N LYS A 39 11.31 12.27 -1.43
CA LYS A 39 10.95 12.97 -0.19
C LYS A 39 9.61 13.72 -0.28
N ASN A 40 9.05 13.86 -1.48
CA ASN A 40 7.81 14.58 -1.72
C ASN A 40 6.65 13.57 -1.77
N ILE A 41 5.96 13.39 -0.64
CA ILE A 41 4.82 12.48 -0.54
C ILE A 41 3.64 13.06 -1.32
N LEU A 42 3.18 12.31 -2.32
CA LEU A 42 2.05 12.67 -3.16
C LEU A 42 0.72 12.30 -2.52
N VAL A 43 0.67 11.13 -1.87
CA VAL A 43 -0.53 10.60 -1.20
C VAL A 43 -0.13 9.57 -0.15
N GLU A 44 -0.84 9.60 0.98
CA GLU A 44 -0.80 8.63 2.07
C GLU A 44 -2.06 7.77 2.04
N LEU A 45 -1.88 6.46 2.25
CA LEU A 45 -2.88 5.43 1.96
C LEU A 45 -2.94 4.42 3.10
N TYR A 46 -4.13 3.90 3.29
CA TYR A 46 -4.39 2.68 4.04
C TYR A 46 -4.96 1.65 3.08
N SER A 47 -4.56 0.39 3.19
CA SER A 47 -5.16 -0.68 2.41
C SER A 47 -5.37 -1.95 3.20
N GLU A 48 -6.32 -2.73 2.70
CA GLU A 48 -6.56 -4.09 3.07
C GLU A 48 -6.44 -4.97 1.83
N VAL A 49 -5.68 -6.07 1.94
CA VAL A 49 -5.64 -7.12 0.94
C VAL A 49 -6.32 -8.34 1.52
N SER A 50 -7.42 -8.73 0.89
CA SER A 50 -8.18 -9.92 1.19
C SER A 50 -8.21 -10.81 -0.04
N GLU A 51 -7.70 -12.03 0.10
CA GLU A 51 -7.48 -12.95 -1.02
C GLU A 51 -6.60 -12.29 -2.12
N ASP A 52 -7.21 -11.92 -3.25
CA ASP A 52 -6.59 -11.26 -4.40
C ASP A 52 -7.19 -9.88 -4.70
N ARG A 53 -7.86 -9.26 -3.72
CA ARG A 53 -8.48 -7.94 -3.84
C ARG A 53 -7.76 -6.92 -2.99
N LEU A 54 -7.57 -5.72 -3.54
CA LEU A 54 -6.96 -4.60 -2.85
C LEU A 54 -8.02 -3.51 -2.62
N GLU A 55 -8.38 -3.29 -1.36
CA GLU A 55 -9.18 -2.14 -0.95
C GLU A 55 -8.27 -1.03 -0.44
N VAL A 56 -8.47 0.20 -0.92
CA VAL A 56 -7.62 1.34 -0.56
C VAL A 56 -8.46 2.51 -0.06
N LEU A 57 -8.09 3.02 1.10
CA LEU A 57 -8.59 4.26 1.67
C LEU A 57 -7.53 5.36 1.56
N CYS A 58 -7.91 6.47 0.93
CA CYS A 58 -7.04 7.63 0.77
C CYS A 58 -7.09 8.52 2.01
N LYS A 59 -5.96 8.67 2.71
CA LYS A 59 -5.85 9.55 3.89
C LYS A 59 -5.66 11.01 3.48
N THR A 60 -4.91 11.26 2.42
CA THR A 60 -4.67 12.62 1.92
C THR A 60 -5.93 13.17 1.23
N LYS A 61 -6.27 14.43 1.52
CA LYS A 61 -7.35 15.13 0.81
C LYS A 61 -6.91 15.48 -0.61
N LEU A 62 -7.48 14.80 -1.60
CA LEU A 62 -7.21 15.03 -3.02
C LEU A 62 -8.33 15.85 -3.68
N THR A 63 -7.97 16.58 -4.74
CA THR A 63 -8.97 17.13 -5.67
C THR A 63 -9.59 16.00 -6.49
N ALA A 64 -10.79 16.18 -7.03
CA ALA A 64 -11.47 15.15 -7.82
C ALA A 64 -10.60 14.63 -8.99
N ARG A 65 -9.91 15.53 -9.71
CA ARG A 65 -8.99 15.16 -10.79
C ARG A 65 -7.80 14.33 -10.30
N ARG A 66 -7.20 14.69 -9.16
CA ARG A 66 -6.08 13.93 -8.59
C ARG A 66 -6.55 12.56 -8.10
N PHE A 67 -7.73 12.48 -7.51
CA PHE A 67 -8.34 11.23 -7.08
C PHE A 67 -8.60 10.29 -8.26
N GLU A 68 -9.12 10.80 -9.39
CA GLU A 68 -9.35 9.99 -10.60
C GLU A 68 -8.04 9.46 -11.20
N ILE A 69 -6.99 10.29 -11.30
CA ILE A 69 -5.69 9.86 -11.79
C ILE A 69 -5.11 8.78 -10.87
N PHE A 70 -5.22 9.00 -9.56
CA PHE A 70 -4.77 8.07 -8.54
C PHE A 70 -5.52 6.72 -8.60
N SER A 71 -6.84 6.72 -8.72
CA SER A 71 -7.63 5.49 -8.79
C SER A 71 -7.29 4.66 -10.03
N ARG A 72 -7.04 5.32 -11.17
CA ARG A 72 -6.57 4.66 -12.40
C ARG A 72 -5.18 4.04 -12.22
N PHE A 73 -4.27 4.74 -11.54
CA PHE A 73 -2.94 4.21 -11.23
C PHE A 73 -3.02 2.97 -10.35
N LEU A 74 -3.81 3.01 -9.26
CA LEU A 74 -4.00 1.85 -8.39
C LEU A 74 -4.54 0.66 -9.16
N TYR A 75 -5.57 0.88 -9.97
CA TYR A 75 -6.17 -0.19 -10.78
C TYR A 75 -5.15 -0.82 -11.74
N MET A 76 -4.30 -0.01 -12.37
CA MET A 76 -3.28 -0.50 -13.30
C MET A 76 -2.20 -1.35 -12.63
N PHE A 77 -1.87 -1.07 -11.36
CA PHE A 77 -0.80 -1.74 -10.62
C PHE A 77 -1.30 -2.64 -9.48
N GLU A 78 -2.61 -2.87 -9.37
CA GLU A 78 -3.25 -3.59 -8.26
C GLU A 78 -2.54 -4.91 -7.96
N GLN A 79 -2.35 -5.73 -8.98
CA GLN A 79 -1.71 -7.04 -8.85
C GLN A 79 -0.23 -6.96 -8.47
N ASN A 80 0.48 -5.91 -8.89
CA ASN A 80 1.86 -5.66 -8.48
C ASN A 80 1.94 -5.28 -7.00
N ILE A 81 0.99 -4.46 -6.52
CA ILE A 81 0.90 -4.03 -5.13
C ILE A 81 0.57 -5.22 -4.23
N ILE A 82 -0.44 -6.02 -4.58
CA ILE A 82 -0.83 -7.23 -3.85
C ILE A 82 0.35 -8.18 -3.69
N ARG A 83 1.03 -8.52 -4.80
CA ARG A 83 2.20 -9.41 -4.77
C ARG A 83 3.32 -8.87 -3.90
N PHE A 84 3.55 -7.56 -3.94
CA PHE A 84 4.56 -6.94 -3.12
C PHE A 84 4.20 -7.03 -1.62
N PHE A 85 2.96 -6.73 -1.25
CA PHE A 85 2.50 -6.86 0.14
C PHE A 85 2.60 -8.30 0.64
N GLN A 86 2.16 -9.27 -0.16
CA GLN A 86 2.31 -10.69 0.15
C GLN A 86 3.78 -11.09 0.33
N GLN A 87 4.70 -10.57 -0.49
CA GLN A 87 6.13 -10.83 -0.34
C GLN A 87 6.71 -10.23 0.94
N LEU A 88 6.27 -9.03 1.33
CA LEU A 88 6.70 -8.39 2.57
C LEU A 88 6.24 -9.16 3.82
N THR A 89 5.09 -9.80 3.74
CA THR A 89 4.49 -10.52 4.88
C THR A 89 4.79 -12.01 4.89
N GLN A 90 5.60 -12.51 3.94
CA GLN A 90 6.01 -13.92 3.92
C GLN A 90 6.79 -14.27 5.19
N GLY A 91 6.30 -15.27 5.92
CA GLY A 91 6.90 -15.74 7.17
C GLY A 91 6.61 -14.85 8.39
N THR A 92 5.74 -13.84 8.27
CA THR A 92 5.28 -13.04 9.39
C THR A 92 4.15 -13.75 10.15
N THR A 93 4.21 -13.73 11.48
CA THR A 93 3.16 -14.28 12.34
C THR A 93 1.96 -13.32 12.38
N PRO A 94 0.70 -13.80 12.30
CA PRO A 94 -0.48 -12.95 12.42
C PRO A 94 -0.51 -12.18 13.74
N PHE A 95 -0.91 -10.91 13.67
CA PHE A 95 -1.10 -10.03 14.82
C PHE A 95 -2.39 -10.41 15.55
N MET A 96 -2.26 -10.73 16.85
CA MET A 96 -3.41 -10.86 17.74
C MET A 96 -3.66 -9.53 18.44
N PHE A 97 -4.83 -8.93 18.22
CA PHE A 97 -5.30 -7.86 19.09
C PHE A 97 -5.43 -8.45 20.50
N LYS A 98 -4.68 -7.89 21.46
CA LYS A 98 -4.93 -8.21 22.86
C LYS A 98 -6.27 -7.58 23.22
N ASP A 99 -7.24 -8.41 23.57
CA ASP A 99 -8.47 -7.96 24.22
C ASP A 99 -8.06 -7.18 25.48
N ASN A 100 -8.35 -5.88 25.50
CA ASN A 100 -8.22 -5.03 26.68
C ASN A 100 -9.45 -5.19 27.58
#